data_AF-A0A2S7WBP5-F1
#
_entry.id   AF-A0A2S7WBP5-F1
#
_cell.length_a   1.000
_cell.length_b   1.000
_cell.length_c   1.000
_cell.angle_alpha   90.00
_cell.angle_beta   90.00
_cell.angle_gamma   90.00
#
_symmetry.space_group_name_H-M   'P 1'
#
loop_
_entity.id
_entity.type
_entity.pdbx_description
1 polymer ?
#
loop_
_entity_poly.entity_id
_entity_poly.type
_entity_poly.pdbx_seq_one_letter_code
_entity_poly.pdbx_strand_id
1 'polypeptide(L)' 'MKTYPKEEIKIGWQPEKCTHSANCVKGLSAVFKPKDQPWIHPENASKQAIIDQVAKCPSGALTIVQ' A
#
# COMPACT_ATOMS: atom_id res chain seq x y z
N MET A 1 -4.87 3.99 -12.11
CA MET A 1 -4.70 3.16 -10.90
C MET A 1 -3.70 2.03 -11.20
N LYS A 2 -2.79 1.73 -10.29
CA LYS A 2 -1.89 0.55 -10.38
C LYS A 2 -2.30 -0.48 -9.33
N THR A 3 -2.01 -1.76 -9.57
CA THR A 3 -2.33 -2.86 -8.64
C THR A 3 -1.09 -3.70 -8.35
N TYR A 4 -0.97 -4.17 -7.11
CA TYR A 4 0.13 -4.99 -6.64
C TYR A 4 -0.42 -6.26 -5.98
N PRO A 5 -0.25 -7.45 -6.58
CA PRO A 5 -0.86 -8.67 -6.08
C PRO A 5 -0.19 -9.20 -4.80
N LYS A 6 -1.00 -9.79 -3.92
CA LYS A 6 -0.59 -10.55 -2.74
C LYS A 6 -1.62 -11.63 -2.45
N GLU A 7 -1.29 -12.88 -2.78
CA GLU A 7 -2.17 -14.03 -2.55
C GLU A 7 -3.56 -13.78 -3.18
N GLU A 8 -4.61 -13.69 -2.36
CA GLU A 8 -6.01 -13.48 -2.81
C GLU A 8 -6.44 -12.01 -2.85
N ILE A 9 -5.53 -11.07 -2.60
CA ILE A 9 -5.81 -9.63 -2.63
C ILE A 9 -4.85 -8.91 -3.57
N LYS A 10 -5.20 -7.67 -3.93
CA LYS A 10 -4.28 -6.74 -4.58
C LYS A 10 -4.34 -5.40 -3.87
N ILE A 11 -3.19 -4.76 -3.70
CA ILE A 11 -3.10 -3.38 -3.25
C ILE A 11 -3.38 -2.49 -4.46
N GLY A 12 -4.49 -1.76 -4.44
CA GLY A 12 -4.79 -0.70 -5.39
C GLY A 12 -4.09 0.60 -4.99
N TRP A 13 -3.47 1.28 -5.95
CA TRP A 13 -2.81 2.57 -5.75
C TRP A 13 -3.29 3.62 -6.77
N GLN A 14 -3.82 4.72 -6.24
CA GLN A 14 -4.29 5.90 -6.98
C GLN A 14 -3.47 7.13 -6.53
N PRO A 15 -2.35 7.45 -7.22
CA PRO A 15 -1.44 8.54 -6.79
C PRO A 15 -2.15 9.90 -6.72
N GLU A 16 -3.13 10.12 -7.58
CA GLU A 16 -3.95 11.34 -7.69
C GLU A 16 -4.74 11.64 -6.40
N LYS A 17 -5.05 10.62 -5.60
CA LYS A 17 -5.72 10.75 -4.31
C LYS A 17 -4.74 10.88 -3.14
N CYS A 18 -3.43 10.70 -3.36
CA CYS A 18 -2.46 10.68 -2.27
C CYS A 18 -2.27 12.08 -1.68
N THR A 19 -2.45 12.24 -0.36
CA THR A 19 -2.21 13.50 0.35
C THR A 19 -0.85 13.55 1.06
N HIS A 20 0.05 12.60 0.76
CA HIS A 20 1.39 12.51 1.36
C HIS A 20 1.42 12.48 2.91
N SER A 21 0.40 11.88 3.56
CA SER A 21 0.33 11.77 5.04
C SER A 21 1.46 10.95 5.69
N ALA A 22 2.21 10.19 4.89
CA ALA A 22 3.26 9.27 5.32
C ALA A 22 2.81 8.10 6.23
N ASN A 23 1.50 7.91 6.46
CA ASN A 23 0.99 6.81 7.28
C ASN A 23 1.42 5.44 6.75
N CYS A 24 1.37 5.22 5.43
CA CYS A 24 1.77 3.97 4.79
C CYS A 24 3.25 3.64 5.02
N VAL A 25 4.14 4.59 4.71
CA VAL A 25 5.60 4.39 4.80
C VAL A 25 6.07 4.28 6.25
N LYS A 26 5.46 5.01 7.19
CA LYS A 26 5.80 4.91 8.62
C LYS A 26 5.24 3.64 9.27
N GLY A 27 4.06 3.18 8.83
CA GLY A 27 3.39 2.03 9.44
C GLY A 27 3.84 0.68 8.91
N LEU A 28 4.29 0.59 7.65
CA LEU A 28 4.80 -0.65 7.05
C LEU A 28 5.89 -0.36 6.01
N SER A 29 7.03 0.17 6.48
CA SER A 29 8.19 0.54 5.65
C SER A 29 8.84 -0.64 4.90
N ALA A 30 8.56 -1.88 5.33
CA ALA A 30 8.96 -3.07 4.59
C ALA A 30 8.26 -3.16 3.23
N VAL A 31 7.00 -2.70 3.13
CA VAL A 31 6.18 -2.74 1.93
C VAL A 31 6.22 -1.42 1.16
N PHE A 32 6.08 -0.29 1.85
CA PHE A 32 5.95 1.04 1.21
C PHE A 32 7.27 1.82 1.27
N LYS A 33 8.00 1.82 0.15
CA LYS A 33 9.35 2.38 0.01
C LYS A 33 9.40 3.50 -1.03
N PRO A 34 9.12 4.76 -0.66
CA PRO A 34 8.89 5.86 -1.62
C PRO A 34 10.10 6.22 -2.49
N LYS A 35 11.29 5.69 -2.20
CA LYS A 35 12.52 5.87 -2.99
C LYS A 35 12.78 4.74 -3.98
N ASP A 36 12.04 3.64 -3.89
CA ASP A 36 12.23 2.45 -4.71
C ASP A 36 11.35 2.51 -5.97
N GLN A 37 11.73 1.76 -6.99
CA GLN A 37 10.94 1.57 -8.21
C GLN A 37 10.88 0.08 -8.57
N PRO A 38 9.76 -0.61 -8.32
CA PRO A 38 8.49 -0.13 -7.74
C PRO A 38 8.62 0.27 -6.26
N TRP A 39 7.72 1.12 -5.76
CA TRP A 39 7.74 1.59 -4.36
C TRP A 39 6.84 0.77 -3.41
N ILE A 40 6.07 -0.19 -3.94
CA ILE A 40 5.18 -1.06 -3.17
C ILE A 40 5.66 -2.50 -3.37
N HIS A 41 6.00 -3.16 -2.27
CA HIS A 41 6.58 -4.51 -2.19
C HIS A 41 5.73 -5.43 -1.31
N PRO A 42 4.58 -5.94 -1.80
CA PRO A 42 3.67 -6.77 -0.99
C PRO A 42 4.28 -8.07 -0.47
N GLU A 43 5.37 -8.54 -1.10
CA GLU A 43 6.12 -9.73 -0.69
C GLU A 43 6.74 -9.59 0.71
N ASN A 44 7.04 -8.37 1.17
CA ASN A 44 7.78 -8.12 2.41
C ASN A 44 6.94 -8.13 3.70
N ALA A 45 5.64 -8.42 3.61
CA ALA A 45 4.76 -8.51 4.78
C ALA A 45 3.66 -9.56 4.59
N SER A 46 2.94 -9.88 5.66
CA SER A 46 1.76 -10.75 5.59
C SER A 46 0.58 -10.03 4.93
N LYS A 47 -0.34 -10.80 4.33
CA LYS A 47 -1.63 -10.30 3.82
C LYS A 47 -2.36 -9.43 4.84
N GLN A 48 -2.43 -9.89 6.09
CA GLN A 48 -3.13 -9.16 7.15
C GLN A 48 -2.47 -7.81 7.48
N ALA A 49 -1.15 -7.78 7.63
CA ALA A 49 -0.43 -6.53 7.92
C ALA A 49 -0.62 -5.49 6.80
N ILE A 50 -0.68 -5.95 5.54
CA ILE A 50 -0.99 -5.09 4.38
C ILE A 50 -2.42 -4.55 4.47
N ILE A 51 -3.42 -5.39 4.74
CA ILE A 51 -4.82 -4.97 4.89
C ILE A 51 -4.93 -3.91 5.99
N ASP A 52 -4.39 -4.19 7.17
CA ASP A 52 -4.44 -3.30 8.33
C ASP A 52 -3.75 -1.96 8.05
N GLN A 53 -2.63 -1.99 7.30
CA GLN A 53 -1.90 -0.77 6.98
C GLN A 53 -2.58 0.05 5.88
N VAL A 54 -3.12 -0.61 4.85
CA VAL A 54 -3.84 0.05 3.76
C VAL A 54 -5.09 0.75 4.30
N ALA A 55 -5.79 0.16 5.27
CA ALA A 55 -6.94 0.76 5.95
C ALA A 55 -6.62 2.08 6.68
N LYS A 56 -5.35 2.34 7.01
CA LYS A 56 -4.89 3.60 7.65
C LYS A 56 -4.62 4.73 6.65
N CYS A 57 -4.84 4.52 5.36
CA CYS A 57 -4.69 5.55 4.34
C CYS A 57 -5.86 6.55 4.41
N PRO A 58 -5.66 7.79 4.88
CA PRO A 58 -6.77 8.71 5.14
C PRO A 58 -7.44 9.22 3.85
N SER A 59 -6.74 9.19 2.72
CA SER A 59 -7.22 9.72 1.46
C SER A 59 -7.81 8.66 0.53
N GLY A 60 -7.76 7.37 0.91
CA GLY A 60 -8.17 6.27 0.05
C GLY A 60 -7.28 6.09 -1.19
N ALA A 61 -6.07 6.66 -1.20
CA ALA A 61 -5.10 6.45 -2.27
C ALA A 61 -4.58 5.01 -2.34
N LEU A 62 -4.60 4.32 -1.21
CA LEU A 62 -4.36 2.88 -1.10
C LEU A 62 -5.67 2.18 -0.76
N THR A 63 -5.98 1.10 -1.47
CA THR A 63 -7.17 0.27 -1.24
C THR A 63 -6.83 -1.22 -1.36
N ILE A 64 -7.63 -2.08 -0.74
CA ILE A 64 -7.61 -3.52 -1.00
C ILE A 64 -8.66 -3.82 -2.05
N VAL A 65 -8.25 -4.49 -3.14
CA VAL A 65 -9.14 -4.95 -4.21
C VAL A 65 -9.01 -6.47 -4.38
N GLN A 66 -10.06 -7.12 -4.86
CA GLN A 66 -10.11 -8.56 -5.18
C GLN A 66 -9.95 -8.74 -6.70
#